data_AF-A0A9Q8ZDG0-F1
#
_entry.id   AF-A0A9Q8ZDG0-F1
#
_cell.length_a   1.000
_cell.length_b   1.000
_cell.length_c   1.000
_cell.angle_alpha   90.00
_cell.angle_beta   90.00
_cell.angle_gamma   90.00
#
_symmetry.space_group_name_H-M   'P 1'
#
loop_
_entity.id
_entity.type
_entity.pdbx_description
1 polymer ?
#
loop_
_entity_poly.entity_id
_entity_poly.type
_entity_poly.pdbx_seq_one_letter_code
_entity_poly.pdbx_strand_id
1 'polypeptide(L)'
;MAKGLRASSKKANRSKLRARVFGPVEQARVERLHAKLLETVQQPKPEGNQMDTTEDSSATNDTTTANDDLPKGSSFLTAPIPRSLSDPSTKSQDLAQDDCDLRNLCFHLGLCSDVVGFTAKGDLKFAFDPLPHCWLSKNQGLTPS
;
A
#
# COMPACT_ATOMS: atom_id res chain seq x y z
N MET A 1 12.21 -34.00 -1.24
CA MET A 1 12.70 -32.81 -0.51
C MET A 1 12.63 -31.57 -1.41
N ALA A 2 12.02 -30.48 -0.96
CA ALA A 2 12.09 -29.22 -1.68
C ALA A 2 13.52 -28.67 -1.59
N LYS A 3 14.12 -28.27 -2.72
CA LYS A 3 15.45 -27.66 -2.73
C LYS A 3 15.39 -26.27 -2.09
N GLY A 4 16.33 -25.92 -1.22
CA GLY A 4 16.40 -24.58 -0.62
C GLY A 4 16.63 -23.46 -1.64
N LEU A 5 16.37 -22.20 -1.25
CA LEU A 5 16.54 -21.03 -2.12
C LEU A 5 17.98 -20.84 -2.61
N ARG A 6 18.96 -21.24 -1.81
CA ARG A 6 20.40 -21.16 -2.13
C ARG A 6 20.93 -22.37 -2.92
N ALA A 7 20.06 -23.31 -3.30
CA ALA A 7 20.49 -24.48 -4.06
C ALA A 7 21.16 -24.05 -5.39
N SER A 8 22.37 -24.54 -5.64
CA SER A 8 23.18 -24.17 -6.82
C SER A 8 22.42 -24.35 -8.13
N SER A 9 21.69 -25.45 -8.28
CA SER A 9 20.85 -25.72 -9.46
C SER A 9 19.77 -24.66 -9.69
N LYS A 10 19.10 -24.17 -8.64
CA LYS A 10 18.11 -23.09 -8.73
C LYS A 10 18.76 -21.77 -9.13
N LYS A 11 19.93 -21.43 -8.56
CA LYS A 11 20.68 -20.21 -8.90
C LYS A 11 21.13 -20.20 -10.36
N ALA A 12 21.72 -21.29 -10.83
CA ALA A 12 22.19 -21.42 -12.21
C ALA A 12 21.04 -21.30 -13.22
N ASN A 13 19.91 -21.95 -12.96
CA ASN A 13 18.75 -21.85 -13.84
C ASN A 13 18.18 -20.42 -13.88
N ARG A 14 18.01 -19.76 -12.73
CA ARG A 14 17.55 -18.36 -12.67
C ARG A 14 18.50 -17.40 -13.39
N SER A 15 19.81 -17.60 -13.30
CA SER A 15 20.78 -16.81 -14.06
C SER A 15 20.59 -16.97 -15.57
N LYS A 16 20.40 -18.21 -16.05
CA LYS A 16 20.10 -18.48 -17.47
C LYS A 16 18.80 -17.81 -17.93
N LEU A 17 17.73 -17.88 -17.12
CA LEU A 17 16.46 -17.22 -17.44
C LEU A 17 16.60 -15.69 -17.49
N ARG A 18 17.35 -15.10 -16.56
CA ARG A 18 17.65 -13.66 -16.59
C ARG A 18 18.39 -13.26 -17.85
N ALA A 19 19.41 -14.02 -18.25
CA ALA A 19 20.18 -13.69 -19.44
C ALA A 19 19.38 -13.85 -20.75
N ARG A 20 18.57 -14.91 -20.86
CA ARG A 20 17.95 -15.30 -22.14
C ARG A 20 16.53 -14.78 -22.34
N VAL A 21 15.76 -14.64 -21.27
CA VAL A 21 14.33 -14.30 -21.34
C VAL A 21 14.11 -12.89 -20.83
N PHE A 22 14.50 -12.62 -19.59
CA PHE A 22 14.17 -11.34 -18.95
C PHE A 22 15.09 -10.19 -19.37
N GLY A 23 16.36 -10.47 -19.63
CA GLY A 23 17.35 -9.46 -20.04
C GLY A 23 16.95 -8.71 -21.32
N PRO A 24 16.67 -9.42 -22.43
CA PRO A 24 16.26 -8.78 -23.68
C PRO A 24 14.96 -7.97 -23.54
N VAL A 25 14.00 -8.47 -22.75
CA VAL A 25 12.71 -7.79 -22.52
C VAL A 25 12.92 -6.48 -21.75
N GLU A 26 13.73 -6.50 -20.69
CA GLU A 26 14.03 -5.28 -19.93
C GLU A 26 14.87 -4.28 -20.75
N GLN A 27 15.81 -4.75 -21.56
CA GLN A 27 16.57 -3.88 -22.47
C GLN A 27 15.65 -3.14 -23.45
N ALA A 28 14.75 -3.85 -24.12
CA ALA A 28 13.76 -3.24 -25.01
C ALA A 28 12.84 -2.26 -24.27
N ARG A 29 12.50 -2.54 -23.00
CA ARG A 29 11.72 -1.62 -22.17
C ARG A 29 12.48 -0.34 -21.85
N VAL A 30 13.76 -0.47 -21.48
CA VAL A 30 14.64 0.66 -21.17
C VAL A 30 14.86 1.53 -22.41
N GLU A 31 15.10 0.93 -23.58
CA GLU A 31 15.26 1.66 -24.84
C GLU A 31 14.01 2.49 -25.19
N ARG A 32 12.81 1.89 -25.05
CA ARG A 32 11.54 2.61 -25.27
C ARG A 32 11.35 3.77 -24.31
N LEU A 33 11.66 3.57 -23.02
CA LEU A 33 11.56 4.64 -22.03
C LEU A 33 12.58 5.75 -22.30
N HIS A 34 13.81 5.38 -22.65
CA HIS A 34 14.86 6.33 -23.01
C HIS A 34 14.46 7.19 -24.22
N ALA A 35 13.90 6.58 -25.26
CA ALA A 35 13.39 7.30 -26.43
C ALA A 35 12.30 8.32 -26.05
N LYS A 36 11.33 7.91 -25.22
CA LYS A 36 10.28 8.80 -24.71
C LYS A 36 10.83 9.94 -23.86
N LEU A 37 11.82 9.66 -23.01
CA LEU A 37 12.45 10.69 -22.18
C LEU A 37 13.15 11.73 -23.04
N LEU A 38 13.90 11.30 -24.06
CA LEU A 38 14.54 12.24 -24.99
C LEU A 38 13.51 13.07 -25.76
N GLU A 39 12.41 12.46 -26.20
CA GLU A 39 11.30 13.18 -26.83
C GLU A 39 10.72 14.24 -25.89
N THR A 40 10.44 13.90 -24.63
CA THR A 40 9.90 14.86 -23.64
C THR A 40 10.88 15.99 -23.32
N VAL A 41 12.19 15.73 -23.31
CA VAL A 41 13.20 16.77 -23.08
C VAL A 41 13.30 17.73 -24.28
N GLN A 42 13.07 17.25 -25.49
CA GLN A 42 13.08 18.07 -26.71
C GLN A 42 11.79 18.86 -26.90
N GLN A 43 10.71 18.51 -26.21
CA GLN A 43 9.49 19.30 -26.26
C GLN A 43 9.77 20.71 -25.73
N PRO A 44 9.40 21.78 -26.47
CA PRO A 44 9.52 23.13 -25.97
C PRO A 44 8.72 23.23 -24.67
N LYS A 45 9.27 23.98 -23.70
CA LYS A 45 8.67 24.15 -22.38
C LYS A 45 7.20 24.54 -22.59
N PRO A 46 6.23 23.70 -22.20
CA PRO A 46 4.83 24.00 -22.44
C PRO A 46 4.54 25.36 -21.81
N GLU A 47 3.88 26.22 -22.58
CA GLU A 47 3.37 27.49 -22.09
C GLU A 47 2.58 27.23 -20.80
N GLY A 48 3.07 27.81 -19.69
CA GLY A 48 2.64 27.47 -18.34
C GLY A 48 1.13 27.51 -18.23
N ASN A 49 0.51 26.33 -18.11
CA ASN A 49 -0.82 26.25 -17.57
C ASN A 49 -0.75 26.82 -16.14
N GLN A 50 -1.68 27.70 -15.77
CA GLN A 50 -1.65 28.54 -14.55
C GLN A 50 -1.56 27.76 -13.22
N MET A 51 -0.39 27.18 -12.98
CA MET A 51 0.09 26.67 -11.71
C MET A 51 1.62 26.58 -11.78
N ASP A 52 2.26 27.67 -12.22
CA ASP A 52 3.65 27.92 -11.86
C ASP A 52 3.69 28.12 -10.34
N THR A 53 4.02 27.06 -9.59
CA THR A 53 4.58 27.26 -8.26
C THR A 53 6.01 27.75 -8.48
N THR A 54 6.12 29.07 -8.47
CA THR A 54 7.38 29.82 -8.50
C THR A 54 8.31 29.33 -7.39
N GLU A 55 9.51 28.91 -7.77
CA GLU A 55 10.62 28.78 -6.85
C GLU A 55 11.19 30.18 -6.53
N ASP A 56 11.45 30.36 -5.24
CA ASP A 56 12.37 31.30 -4.56
C ASP A 56 11.98 32.76 -4.22
N SER A 57 12.00 32.96 -2.89
CA SER A 57 12.49 34.13 -2.12
C SER A 57 11.50 35.09 -1.44
N SER A 58 11.41 34.87 -0.12
CA SER A 58 11.33 35.86 0.97
C SER A 58 9.98 36.40 1.46
N ALA A 59 9.86 36.32 2.79
CA ALA A 59 9.12 37.17 3.72
C ALA A 59 7.57 37.10 3.72
N THR A 60 7.09 36.33 4.71
CA THR A 60 6.12 36.76 5.74
C THR A 60 4.83 37.42 5.27
N ASN A 61 3.70 36.73 5.42
CA ASN A 61 2.65 37.17 6.36
C ASN A 61 1.62 36.06 6.60
N ASP A 62 1.32 35.91 7.89
CA ASP A 62 0.44 34.94 8.52
C ASP A 62 -0.89 34.68 7.81
N THR A 63 -1.25 33.40 7.75
CA THR A 63 -2.65 32.99 7.95
C THR A 63 -2.67 31.79 8.87
N THR A 64 -2.84 32.08 10.15
CA THR A 64 -3.09 31.16 11.25
C THR A 64 -4.21 30.18 10.90
N THR A 65 -3.87 28.92 10.73
CA THR A 65 -4.75 27.81 11.13
C THR A 65 -3.89 26.91 12.01
N ALA A 66 -4.34 26.71 13.25
CA ALA A 66 -3.59 26.10 14.34
C ALA A 66 -2.73 24.91 13.88
N ASN A 67 -1.41 25.12 13.86
CA ASN A 67 -0.46 24.03 13.90
C ASN A 67 -0.56 23.48 15.33
N ASP A 68 -1.50 22.56 15.54
CA ASP A 68 -1.35 21.60 16.61
C ASP A 68 0.01 20.94 16.39
N ASP A 69 0.86 21.08 17.39
CA ASP A 69 2.22 20.58 17.45
C ASP A 69 2.15 19.05 17.44
N LEU A 70 1.87 18.47 16.27
CA LEU A 70 1.69 17.04 16.13
C LEU A 70 3.05 16.40 16.45
N PRO A 71 3.07 15.39 17.34
CA PRO A 71 4.31 14.77 17.76
C PRO A 71 5.07 14.26 16.53
N LYS A 72 6.39 14.45 16.51
CA LYS A 72 7.28 13.92 15.46
C LYS A 72 6.96 12.44 15.26
N GLY A 73 6.39 12.10 14.10
CA GLY A 73 5.88 10.75 13.80
C GLY A 73 4.36 10.67 13.61
N SER A 74 3.62 11.77 13.69
CA SER A 74 2.23 11.77 13.26
C SER A 74 2.11 11.59 11.73
N SER A 75 1.02 10.99 11.29
CA SER A 75 0.66 10.90 9.88
C SER A 75 -0.80 11.29 9.72
N PHE A 76 -1.09 12.05 8.67
CA PHE A 76 -2.45 12.38 8.28
C PHE A 76 -2.93 11.36 7.25
N LEU A 77 -4.06 10.73 7.51
CA LEU A 77 -4.73 9.89 6.54
C LEU A 77 -5.71 10.74 5.74
N THR A 78 -5.66 10.64 4.41
CA THR A 78 -6.64 11.31 3.53
C THR A 78 -8.01 10.62 3.60
N ALA A 79 -8.04 9.34 3.97
CA ALA A 79 -9.27 8.58 4.14
C ALA A 79 -9.93 8.89 5.50
N PRO A 80 -11.27 9.02 5.56
CA PRO A 80 -11.99 9.14 6.82
C PRO A 80 -11.78 7.89 7.69
N ILE A 81 -11.68 8.08 9.00
CA ILE A 81 -11.56 6.98 9.96
C ILE A 81 -12.94 6.29 10.05
N PRO A 82 -13.04 4.99 9.74
CA PRO A 82 -14.30 4.27 9.78
C PRO A 82 -14.80 4.16 11.22
N ARG A 83 -16.13 4.07 11.40
CA ARG A 83 -16.74 4.02 12.73
C ARG A 83 -16.21 2.93 13.64
N SER A 84 -15.90 1.76 13.08
CA SER A 84 -15.35 0.63 13.83
C SER A 84 -14.04 0.96 14.57
N LEU A 85 -13.36 2.04 14.17
CA LEU A 85 -12.11 2.53 14.75
C LEU A 85 -12.27 3.89 15.45
N SER A 86 -13.48 4.46 15.46
CA SER A 86 -13.80 5.75 16.10
C SER A 86 -14.56 5.54 17.42
N ASP A 87 -14.51 6.51 18.32
CA ASP A 87 -15.25 6.45 19.57
C ASP A 87 -16.78 6.33 19.36
N PRO A 88 -17.50 5.58 20.21
CA PRO A 88 -18.93 5.25 20.03
C PRO A 88 -19.90 6.45 20.20
N SER A 89 -19.40 7.68 20.24
CA SER A 89 -20.16 8.90 20.47
C SER A 89 -20.73 9.53 19.18
N THR A 90 -20.28 9.10 18.00
CA THR A 90 -20.65 9.74 16.72
C THR A 90 -21.90 9.11 16.08
N LYS A 91 -22.88 9.97 15.78
CA LYS A 91 -24.25 9.68 15.29
C LYS A 91 -24.31 8.65 14.16
N SER A 92 -25.38 7.87 14.12
CA SER A 92 -25.72 6.84 13.11
C SER A 92 -25.61 7.34 11.67
N GLN A 93 -24.65 6.82 10.89
CA GLN A 93 -24.69 6.85 9.43
C GLN A 93 -24.93 5.44 8.90
N ASP A 94 -25.26 5.41 7.62
CA ASP A 94 -25.52 4.25 6.81
C ASP A 94 -24.37 3.22 6.88
N LEU A 95 -24.69 1.97 7.20
CA LEU A 95 -23.74 0.86 7.24
C LEU A 95 -22.99 0.68 5.92
N ALA A 96 -23.63 1.01 4.79
CA ALA A 96 -23.01 0.93 3.47
C ALA A 96 -21.87 1.95 3.29
N GLN A 97 -22.00 3.13 3.92
CA GLN A 97 -20.97 4.16 3.87
C GLN A 97 -19.75 3.75 4.73
N ASP A 98 -20.01 3.24 5.94
CA ASP A 98 -18.96 2.75 6.85
C ASP A 98 -18.14 1.62 6.19
N ASP A 99 -18.79 0.71 5.46
CA ASP A 99 -18.12 -0.36 4.68
C ASP A 99 -17.24 0.20 3.54
N CYS A 100 -17.67 1.28 2.89
CA CYS A 100 -16.90 1.92 1.83
C CYS A 100 -15.67 2.64 2.39
N ASP A 101 -15.84 3.35 3.51
CA ASP A 101 -14.77 4.07 4.19
C ASP A 101 -13.70 3.10 4.72
N LEU A 102 -14.13 1.96 5.28
CA LEU A 102 -13.22 0.91 5.74
C LEU A 102 -12.40 0.30 4.60
N ARG A 103 -13.03 -0.03 3.48
CA ARG A 103 -12.31 -0.53 2.28
C ARG A 103 -11.31 0.48 1.76
N ASN A 104 -11.71 1.76 1.71
CA ASN A 104 -10.85 2.83 1.24
C ASN A 104 -9.63 3.01 2.16
N LEU A 105 -9.83 2.96 3.48
CA LEU A 105 -8.75 3.00 4.46
C LEU A 105 -7.80 1.81 4.29
N CYS A 106 -8.32 0.59 4.16
CA CYS A 106 -7.49 -0.60 3.95
C CYS A 106 -6.63 -0.49 2.69
N PHE A 107 -7.17 0.07 1.62
CA PHE A 107 -6.42 0.34 0.38
C PHE A 107 -5.29 1.34 0.61
N HIS A 108 -5.55 2.46 1.30
CA HIS A 108 -4.54 3.47 1.61
C HIS A 108 -3.42 2.93 2.51
N LEU A 109 -3.74 2.00 3.42
CA LEU A 109 -2.76 1.35 4.29
C LEU A 109 -1.99 0.20 3.60
N GLY A 110 -2.29 -0.10 2.34
CA GLY A 110 -1.68 -1.23 1.61
C GLY A 110 -2.03 -2.59 2.21
N LEU A 111 -3.14 -2.68 2.95
CA LEU A 111 -3.64 -3.96 3.44
C LEU A 111 -4.17 -4.78 2.27
N CYS A 112 -4.03 -6.10 2.36
CA CYS A 112 -4.52 -7.00 1.32
C CYS A 112 -6.03 -6.81 1.15
N SER A 113 -6.51 -6.79 -0.09
CA SER A 113 -7.94 -6.71 -0.44
C SER A 113 -8.76 -7.87 0.13
N ASP A 114 -8.08 -8.88 0.67
CA ASP A 114 -8.67 -9.98 1.41
C ASP A 114 -9.36 -9.55 2.70
N VAL A 115 -9.01 -8.39 3.29
CA VAL A 115 -9.67 -7.89 4.50
C VAL A 115 -10.96 -7.17 4.12
N VAL A 116 -12.09 -7.69 4.58
CA VAL A 116 -13.42 -7.13 4.34
C VAL A 116 -13.83 -6.17 5.46
N GLY A 117 -13.33 -6.40 6.67
CA GLY A 117 -13.60 -5.54 7.82
C GLY A 117 -13.66 -6.33 9.12
N PHE A 118 -14.55 -5.94 10.04
CA PHE A 118 -14.73 -6.61 11.32
C PHE A 118 -16.15 -7.19 11.45
N THR A 119 -16.28 -8.30 12.15
CA THR A 119 -17.58 -8.87 12.52
C THR A 119 -18.19 -8.10 13.69
N ALA A 120 -19.49 -8.30 13.96
CA ALA A 120 -20.16 -7.72 15.13
C ALA A 120 -19.52 -8.12 16.48
N LYS A 121 -18.70 -9.18 16.50
CA LYS A 121 -17.95 -9.63 17.68
C LYS A 121 -16.56 -8.98 17.80
N GLY A 122 -16.15 -8.20 16.80
CA GLY A 122 -14.83 -7.59 16.71
C GLY A 122 -13.77 -8.45 16.00
N ASP A 123 -14.11 -9.65 15.53
CA ASP A 123 -13.16 -10.50 14.79
C ASP A 123 -12.91 -9.97 13.38
N LEU A 124 -11.68 -10.11 12.87
CA LEU A 124 -11.31 -9.70 11.52
C LEU A 124 -11.99 -10.63 10.48
N LYS A 125 -12.71 -10.03 9.53
CA LYS A 125 -13.44 -10.71 8.47
C LYS A 125 -12.64 -10.66 7.17
N PHE A 126 -12.46 -11.82 6.56
CA PHE A 126 -11.80 -11.96 5.27
C PHE A 126 -12.79 -12.24 4.13
N ALA A 127 -12.39 -11.95 2.89
CA ALA A 127 -13.14 -12.25 1.67
C ALA A 127 -13.03 -13.72 1.28
N PHE A 128 -12.01 -14.41 1.79
CA PHE A 128 -11.86 -15.85 1.71
C PHE A 128 -12.24 -16.50 3.04
N ASP A 129 -12.72 -17.73 2.97
CA ASP A 129 -13.03 -18.52 4.16
C ASP A 129 -11.71 -18.86 4.88
N PRO A 130 -11.49 -18.43 6.14
CA PRO A 130 -10.28 -18.79 6.87
C PRO A 130 -10.15 -20.31 6.86
N LEU A 131 -8.96 -20.81 6.51
CA LEU A 131 -8.69 -22.24 6.39
C LEU A 131 -9.25 -23.00 7.60
N PRO A 132 -9.82 -24.22 7.40
CA PRO A 132 -10.50 -24.94 8.46
C PRO A 132 -9.67 -25.05 9.74
N HIS A 133 -10.31 -24.94 10.90
CA HIS A 133 -9.67 -24.99 12.23
C HIS A 133 -8.77 -26.22 12.49
N CYS A 134 -8.78 -27.23 11.62
CA CYS A 134 -7.88 -28.39 11.68
C CYS A 134 -6.39 -28.02 11.57
N TRP A 135 -6.05 -26.84 11.05
CA TRP A 135 -4.67 -26.34 11.02
C TRP A 135 -4.23 -25.70 12.35
N LEU A 136 -5.16 -25.33 13.24
CA LEU A 136 -4.88 -24.64 14.51
C LEU A 136 -4.75 -25.60 15.71
N SER A 137 -5.16 -26.87 15.58
CA SER A 137 -5.26 -27.80 16.73
C SER A 137 -3.98 -28.59 17.07
N LYS A 138 -2.82 -28.29 16.48
CA LYS A 138 -1.61 -29.13 16.63
C LYS A 138 -0.69 -28.82 17.82
N ASN A 139 -1.06 -27.91 18.72
CA ASN A 139 -0.20 -27.50 19.85
C ASN A 139 -0.84 -27.66 21.24
N GLN A 140 -1.77 -28.59 21.43
CA GLN A 140 -2.22 -28.96 22.78
C GLN A 140 -1.99 -30.46 23.01
N GLY A 141 -0.86 -30.78 23.62
CA GLY A 141 -0.52 -32.16 23.95
C GLY A 141 0.87 -32.29 24.55
N LEU A 142 1.10 -31.71 25.73
CA LEU A 142 2.10 -32.22 26.66
C LEU A 142 1.80 -31.76 28.09
N THR A 143 0.92 -32.48 28.77
CA THR A 143 0.86 -32.49 30.24
C THR A 143 1.75 -33.63 30.74
N PRO A 144 2.86 -33.36 31.46
CA PRO A 144 3.58 -34.43 32.13
C PRO A 144 2.81 -34.87 33.38
N SER A 145 2.80 -36.19 33.59
CA SER A 145 2.24 -36.87 34.76
C SER A 145 3.16 -36.78 35.97
#